data_AF-A0A7G2ZY44-F1
#
_entry.id   AF-A0A7G2ZY44-F1
#
_cell.length_a   1.000
_cell.length_b   1.000
_cell.length_c   1.000
_cell.angle_alpha   90.00
_cell.angle_beta   90.00
_cell.angle_gamma   90.00
#
_symmetry.space_group_name_H-M   'P 1'
#
loop_
_entity.id
_entity.type
_entity.pdbx_description
1 polymer ?
#
loop_
_entity_poly.entity_id
_entity_poly.type
_entity_poly.pdbx_seq_one_letter_code
_entity_poly.pdbx_strand_id
1 'polypeptide(L)'
;MLTLLDEIEGKRVALAKKWKRPVEPITLLFNSFGSPWTPDGLSTSFYRHRDKVLKGKDRPTIHHLRKNAATNMVIFQHKYPELITDKVLQDMFGWTADTLATMKRIYVSDAAVIAAITRISE
;
A
#
# COMPACT_ATOMS: atom_id res chain seq x y z
N MET A 1 14.07 -6.22 -22.36
CA MET A 1 12.62 -6.43 -22.34
C MET A 1 12.02 -5.12 -21.87
N LEU A 2 11.24 -4.42 -22.70
CA LEU A 2 10.56 -3.19 -22.28
C LEU A 2 9.44 -3.58 -21.31
N THR A 3 9.38 -2.90 -20.17
CA THR A 3 8.30 -3.10 -19.20
C THR A 3 7.07 -2.30 -19.63
N LEU A 4 5.89 -2.66 -19.11
CA LEU A 4 4.66 -1.89 -19.31
C LEU A 4 4.83 -0.42 -18.86
N LEU A 5 5.66 -0.18 -17.84
CA LEU A 5 5.97 1.18 -17.38
C LEU A 5 6.78 1.97 -18.40
N ASP A 6 7.73 1.31 -19.09
CA ASP A 6 8.52 1.95 -20.15
C ASP A 6 7.63 2.34 -21.35
N GLU A 7 6.66 1.48 -21.70
CA GLU A 7 5.69 1.78 -22.76
C GLU A 7 4.75 2.95 -22.40
N ILE A 8 4.29 2.99 -21.15
CA ILE A 8 3.45 4.09 -20.64
C ILE A 8 4.22 5.40 -20.65
N GLU A 9 5.48 5.38 -20.21
CA GLU A 9 6.31 6.58 -20.17
C GLU A 9 6.63 7.10 -21.59
N GLY A 10 6.93 6.20 -22.53
CA GLY A 10 7.12 6.57 -23.94
C GLY A 10 5.88 7.28 -24.53
N LYS A 11 4.67 6.79 -24.21
CA LYS A 11 3.41 7.43 -24.62
C LYS A 11 3.19 8.78 -23.94
N ARG A 12 3.56 8.91 -22.65
CA ARG A 12 3.46 10.18 -21.91
C ARG A 12 4.36 11.27 -22.47
N VAL A 13 5.63 10.93 -22.77
CA VAL A 13 6.59 11.87 -23.38
C VAL A 13 6.11 12.32 -24.76
N ALA A 14 5.59 11.40 -25.58
CA ALA A 14 5.03 11.72 -26.89
C ALA A 14 3.83 12.68 -26.79
N LEU A 15 2.97 12.51 -25.79
CA LEU A 15 1.86 13.41 -25.53
C LEU A 15 2.34 14.81 -25.08
N ALA A 16 3.29 14.93 -24.16
CA ALA A 16 3.85 16.24 -23.80
C ALA A 16 4.41 16.99 -25.01
N LYS A 17 5.16 16.29 -25.87
CA LYS A 17 5.72 16.88 -27.10
C LYS A 17 4.64 17.35 -28.06
N LYS A 18 3.56 16.57 -28.24
CA LYS A 18 2.43 16.92 -29.11
C LYS A 18 1.64 18.12 -28.59
N TRP A 19 1.39 18.17 -27.28
CA TRP A 19 0.50 19.16 -26.67
C TRP A 19 1.23 20.37 -26.07
N LYS A 20 2.58 20.38 -26.04
CA LYS A 20 3.43 21.43 -25.43
C LYS A 20 3.02 21.79 -23.98
N ARG A 21 2.52 20.81 -23.22
CA ARG A 21 2.18 20.95 -21.81
C ARG A 21 3.11 20.06 -20.99
N PRO A 22 3.51 20.47 -19.77
CA PRO A 22 4.24 19.57 -18.87
C PRO A 22 3.44 18.27 -18.71
N VAL A 23 4.13 17.13 -18.67
CA VAL A 23 3.48 15.84 -18.41
C VAL A 23 2.98 15.86 -16.97
N GLU A 24 1.79 16.40 -16.74
CA GLU A 24 1.16 16.31 -15.45
C GLU A 24 0.98 14.83 -15.08
N PRO A 25 1.16 14.44 -13.80
CA PRO A 25 0.81 13.12 -13.33
C PRO A 25 -0.61 12.79 -13.81
N ILE A 26 -0.79 11.62 -14.44
CA ILE A 26 -2.13 11.16 -14.77
C ILE A 26 -2.85 10.97 -13.45
N THR A 27 -3.74 11.89 -13.12
CA THR A 27 -4.59 11.77 -11.94
C THR A 27 -5.64 10.72 -12.25
N LEU A 28 -5.62 9.62 -11.52
CA LEU A 28 -6.62 8.55 -11.67
C LEU A 28 -7.82 8.76 -10.74
N LEU A 29 -7.59 9.38 -9.57
CA LEU A 29 -8.60 9.51 -8.51
C LEU A 29 -9.08 10.95 -8.39
N PHE A 30 -10.35 11.17 -8.71
CA PHE A 30 -11.05 12.45 -8.56
C PHE A 30 -12.15 12.35 -7.51
N ASN A 31 -12.41 13.46 -6.82
CA ASN A 31 -13.53 13.62 -5.91
C ASN A 31 -14.82 13.95 -6.67
N SER A 32 -15.95 14.05 -5.95
CA SER A 32 -17.26 14.37 -6.55
C SER A 32 -17.35 15.76 -7.19
N PHE A 33 -16.39 16.65 -6.92
CA PHE A 33 -16.29 17.98 -7.51
C PHE A 33 -15.38 17.99 -8.76
N GLY A 34 -14.93 16.83 -9.24
CA GLY A 34 -14.05 16.72 -10.41
C GLY A 34 -12.61 17.16 -10.16
N SER A 35 -12.21 17.34 -8.89
CA SER A 35 -10.83 17.70 -8.52
C SER A 35 -10.06 16.48 -8.03
N PRO A 36 -8.72 16.43 -8.20
CA PRO A 36 -7.89 15.36 -7.64
C PRO A 36 -8.12 15.17 -6.13
N TRP A 37 -8.10 13.94 -5.66
CA TRP A 37 -8.14 13.68 -4.22
C TRP A 37 -6.86 14.19 -3.55
N THR A 38 -7.02 14.98 -2.48
CA THR A 38 -5.94 15.32 -1.56
C THR A 38 -5.79 14.22 -0.49
N PRO A 39 -4.61 14.10 0.15
CA PRO A 39 -4.42 13.15 1.26
C PRO A 39 -5.46 13.32 2.38
N ASP A 40 -5.76 14.56 2.76
CA ASP A 40 -6.74 14.87 3.81
C ASP A 40 -8.16 14.58 3.37
N GLY A 41 -8.51 14.93 2.12
CA GLY A 41 -9.82 14.66 1.56
C GLY A 41 -10.11 13.16 1.53
N LEU A 42 -9.17 12.37 1.03
CA LEU A 42 -9.31 10.93 0.92
C LEU A 42 -9.43 10.29 2.31
N SER A 43 -8.59 10.71 3.26
CA SER A 43 -8.62 10.25 4.65
C SER A 43 -9.96 10.56 5.33
N THR A 44 -10.45 11.78 5.19
CA THR A 44 -11.74 12.20 5.75
C THR A 44 -12.89 11.39 5.17
N SER A 45 -12.89 11.17 3.84
CA SER A 45 -13.90 10.34 3.19
C SER A 45 -13.87 8.91 3.71
N PHE A 46 -12.68 8.32 3.87
CA PHE A 46 -12.52 6.98 4.44
C PHE A 46 -13.04 6.90 5.88
N TYR A 47 -12.64 7.84 6.76
CA TYR A 47 -13.08 7.85 8.16
C TYR A 47 -14.60 7.95 8.29
N ARG A 48 -15.24 8.77 7.46
CA ARG A 48 -16.70 8.89 7.44
C ARG A 48 -17.40 7.57 7.10
N HIS A 49 -16.84 6.77 6.20
CA HIS A 49 -17.41 5.45 5.87
C HIS A 49 -17.10 4.43 6.97
N ARG A 50 -15.86 4.40 7.45
CA ARG A 50 -15.43 3.58 8.58
C ARG A 50 -16.35 3.75 9.79
N ASP A 51 -16.61 4.99 10.20
CA ASP A 51 -17.38 5.30 11.40
C ASP A 51 -18.87 4.96 11.28
N LYS A 52 -19.38 4.77 10.06
CA LYS A 52 -20.75 4.27 9.81
C LYS A 52 -20.84 2.76 9.97
N VAL A 53 -19.79 2.03 9.60
CA VAL A 53 -19.78 0.57 9.52
C VAL A 53 -19.22 -0.06 10.80
N LEU A 54 -18.10 0.47 11.29
CA LEU A 54 -17.43 -0.03 12.49
C LEU A 54 -17.97 0.68 13.73
N LYS A 55 -18.49 -0.11 14.67
CA LYS A 55 -18.91 0.35 15.99
C LYS A 55 -17.91 -0.14 17.03
N GLY A 56 -17.41 0.76 17.88
CA GLY A 56 -16.49 0.39 18.96
C GLY A 56 -15.36 1.40 19.17
N LYS A 57 -14.37 1.01 19.97
CA LYS A 57 -13.17 1.82 20.26
C LYS A 57 -12.15 1.79 19.13
N ASP A 58 -12.19 0.78 18.28
CA ASP A 58 -11.26 0.64 17.17
C ASP A 58 -11.60 1.61 16.04
N ARG A 59 -10.62 2.47 15.73
CA ARG A 59 -10.74 3.51 14.70
C ARG A 59 -9.57 3.41 13.73
N PRO A 60 -9.50 2.34 12.92
CA PRO A 60 -8.40 2.17 11.97
C PRO A 60 -8.30 3.34 11.01
N THR A 61 -7.08 3.79 10.73
CA THR A 61 -6.80 4.83 9.73
C THR A 61 -6.44 4.21 8.38
N ILE A 62 -6.40 4.99 7.29
CA ILE A 62 -5.94 4.50 5.98
C ILE A 62 -4.55 3.86 6.10
N HIS A 63 -3.67 4.46 6.91
CA HIS A 63 -2.32 3.93 7.10
C HIS A 63 -2.30 2.55 7.79
N HIS A 64 -3.33 2.21 8.59
CA HIS A 64 -3.45 0.86 9.15
C HIS A 64 -3.70 -0.20 8.07
N LEU A 65 -4.34 0.16 6.95
CA LEU A 65 -4.47 -0.77 5.81
C LEU A 65 -3.10 -1.12 5.22
N ARG A 66 -2.20 -0.13 5.10
CA ARG A 66 -0.81 -0.37 4.66
C ARG A 66 -0.07 -1.26 5.65
N LYS A 67 -0.22 -1.03 6.95
CA LYS A 67 0.38 -1.89 7.99
C LYS A 67 -0.12 -3.34 7.86
N ASN A 68 -1.42 -3.55 7.74
CA ASN A 68 -1.99 -4.89 7.56
C ASN A 68 -1.47 -5.59 6.30
N ALA A 69 -1.38 -4.86 5.17
CA ALA A 69 -0.80 -5.41 3.94
C ALA A 69 0.67 -5.81 4.14
N ALA A 70 1.46 -4.97 4.81
CA ALA A 70 2.85 -5.26 5.17
C ALA A 70 2.98 -6.49 6.07
N THR A 71 2.19 -6.58 7.14
CA THR A 71 2.18 -7.74 8.05
C THR A 71 1.86 -9.02 7.30
N ASN A 72 0.80 -9.01 6.47
CA ASN A 72 0.42 -10.19 5.68
C ASN A 72 1.50 -10.61 4.70
N MET A 73 2.16 -9.66 4.03
CA MET A 73 3.25 -9.97 3.10
C MET A 73 4.48 -10.54 3.80
N VAL A 74 4.81 -10.08 5.01
CA VAL A 74 5.87 -10.68 5.83
C VAL A 74 5.48 -12.10 6.26
N ILE A 75 4.23 -12.34 6.68
CA ILE A 75 3.72 -13.68 6.99
C ILE A 75 3.80 -14.59 5.76
N PHE A 76 3.42 -14.10 4.58
CA PHE A 76 3.49 -14.89 3.36
C PHE A 76 4.92 -15.16 2.91
N GLN A 77 5.86 -14.24 3.15
CA GLN A 77 7.28 -14.51 2.93
C GLN A 77 7.77 -15.71 3.76
N HIS A 78 7.30 -15.90 4.99
CA HIS A 78 7.65 -17.09 5.75
C HIS A 78 7.10 -18.39 5.14
N LYS A 79 5.96 -18.31 4.44
CA LYS A 79 5.33 -19.47 3.78
C LYS A 79 5.90 -19.74 2.39
N TYR A 80 6.32 -18.70 1.67
CA TYR A 80 6.77 -18.74 0.29
C TYR A 80 8.06 -17.90 0.10
N PRO A 81 9.15 -18.25 0.80
CA PRO A 81 10.37 -17.42 0.84
C PRO A 81 11.07 -17.27 -0.52
N GLU A 82 10.91 -18.25 -1.40
CA GLU A 82 11.43 -18.24 -2.77
C GLU A 82 10.66 -17.31 -3.71
N LEU A 83 9.36 -17.07 -3.45
CA LEU A 83 8.52 -16.19 -4.25
C LEU A 83 8.51 -14.75 -3.73
N ILE A 84 8.45 -14.59 -2.40
CA ILE A 84 8.39 -13.29 -1.75
C ILE A 84 9.74 -13.03 -1.09
N THR A 85 10.70 -12.61 -1.92
CA THR A 85 12.04 -12.28 -1.45
C THR A 85 12.07 -10.91 -0.75
N ASP A 86 13.18 -10.63 -0.07
CA ASP A 86 13.38 -9.32 0.58
C ASP A 86 13.32 -8.17 -0.43
N LYS A 87 13.77 -8.40 -1.67
CA LYS A 87 13.67 -7.42 -2.75
C LYS A 87 12.22 -7.11 -3.12
N VAL A 88 11.36 -8.14 -3.18
CA VAL A 88 9.93 -7.96 -3.45
C VAL A 88 9.29 -7.07 -2.38
N LEU A 89 9.59 -7.31 -1.10
CA LEU A 89 9.05 -6.51 0.00
C LEU A 89 9.58 -5.07 -0.02
N GLN A 90 10.89 -4.89 -0.30
CA GLN A 90 11.49 -3.56 -0.42
C GLN A 90 10.85 -2.76 -1.56
N ASP A 91 10.63 -3.37 -2.72
CA ASP A 91 10.04 -2.71 -3.89
C ASP A 91 8.57 -2.38 -3.68
N MET A 92 7.81 -3.32 -3.11
CA MET A 92 6.37 -3.15 -2.88
C MET A 92 6.08 -2.05 -1.85
N PHE A 93 6.90 -1.95 -0.81
CA PHE A 93 6.66 -1.00 0.30
C PHE A 93 7.60 0.20 0.29
N GLY A 94 8.53 0.30 -0.67
CA GLY A 94 9.52 1.38 -0.74
C GLY A 94 10.42 1.42 0.50
N TRP A 95 10.85 0.26 0.98
CA TRP A 95 11.67 0.15 2.18
C TRP A 95 13.14 -0.04 1.85
N THR A 96 14.01 0.53 2.68
CA THR A 96 15.43 0.16 2.72
C THR A 96 15.60 -1.21 3.38
N ALA A 97 16.77 -1.84 3.22
CA ALA A 97 17.09 -3.10 3.90
C ALA A 97 16.93 -2.99 5.43
N ASP A 98 17.40 -1.90 6.04
CA ASP A 98 17.28 -1.65 7.48
C ASP A 98 15.82 -1.48 7.92
N THR A 99 15.02 -0.79 7.10
CA THR A 99 13.58 -0.63 7.35
C THR A 99 12.88 -1.99 7.28
N LEU A 100 13.20 -2.81 6.28
CA LEU A 100 12.65 -4.16 6.16
C LEU A 100 13.02 -5.03 7.37
N ALA A 101 14.29 -5.03 7.79
CA ALA A 101 14.72 -5.79 8.97
C ALA A 101 13.96 -5.37 10.23
N THR A 102 13.73 -4.06 10.40
CA THR A 102 12.93 -3.51 11.50
C THR A 102 11.46 -3.96 11.41
N MET A 103 10.85 -3.85 10.23
CA MET A 103 9.46 -4.24 10.00
C MET A 103 9.24 -5.73 10.18
N LYS A 104 10.18 -6.57 9.74
CA LYS A 104 10.16 -8.01 10.01
C LYS A 104 10.14 -8.30 11.51
N ARG A 105 10.97 -7.63 12.32
CA ARG A 105 10.94 -7.84 13.78
C ARG A 105 9.58 -7.49 14.37
N ILE A 106 9.02 -6.34 14.01
CA ILE A 106 7.71 -5.86 14.51
C ILE A 106 6.58 -6.81 14.07
N TYR A 107 6.53 -7.17 12.80
CA TYR A 107 5.42 -7.95 12.26
C TYR A 107 5.55 -9.45 12.49
N VAL A 108 6.76 -9.99 12.68
CA VAL A 108 6.94 -11.38 13.12
C VAL A 108 6.51 -11.55 14.56
N SER A 109 6.76 -10.56 15.44
CA SER A 109 6.19 -10.59 16.80
C SER A 109 4.67 -10.52 16.77
N ASP A 110 4.08 -9.67 15.93
CA ASP A 110 2.63 -9.56 15.81
C ASP A 110 2.01 -10.83 15.18
N ALA A 111 2.66 -11.41 14.17
CA ALA A 111 2.22 -12.66 13.53
C ALA A 111 2.28 -13.85 14.48
N ALA A 112 3.32 -13.94 15.31
CA ALA A 112 3.43 -14.96 16.35
C ALA A 112 2.30 -14.84 17.38
N VAL A 113 1.93 -13.60 17.76
CA VAL A 113 0.78 -13.33 18.64
C VAL A 113 -0.54 -13.72 17.97
N ILE A 114 -0.78 -13.36 16.70
CA ILE A 114 -2.00 -13.72 15.96
C ILE A 114 -2.12 -15.25 15.83
N ALA A 115 -1.03 -15.94 15.48
CA ALA A 115 -1.00 -17.39 15.40
C ALA A 115 -1.26 -18.06 16.76
N ALA A 116 -0.74 -17.50 17.86
CA ALA A 116 -1.00 -17.98 19.20
C ALA A 116 -2.47 -17.78 19.63
N ILE A 117 -3.07 -16.62 19.33
CA ILE A 117 -4.49 -16.35 19.60
C ILE A 117 -5.39 -17.31 18.83
N THR A 118 -5.09 -17.54 17.55
CA THR A 118 -5.92 -18.40 16.68
C THR A 118 -5.90 -19.87 17.14
N ARG A 119 -4.78 -20.35 17.72
CA ARG A 119 -4.67 -21.72 18.28
C ARG A 119 -5.38 -21.92 19.61
N ILE A 120 -5.69 -20.85 20.35
CA ILE A 120 -6.40 -20.93 21.64
C ILE A 120 -7.93 -20.91 21.42
N SER A 121 -8.39 -20.46 20.26
CA SER A 121 -9.80 -20.40 19.87
C SER A 121 -10.32 -21.63 19.13
N GLU A 122 -9.46 -22.64 18.91
CA GLU A 122 -9.81 -23.99 18.40
C GLU A 122 -9.84 -24.98 19.56
#